data_AF-A0A8H7PJH5-F1
#
_entry.id   AF-A0A8H7PJH5-F1
#
_cell.length_a   1.000
_cell.length_b   1.000
_cell.length_c   1.000
_cell.angle_alpha   90.00
_cell.angle_beta   90.00
_cell.angle_gamma   90.00
#
_symmetry.space_group_name_H-M   'P 1'
#
loop_
_entity.id
_entity.type
_entity.pdbx_description
1 polymer ?
#
loop_
_entity_poly.entity_id
_entity_poly.type
_entity_poly.pdbx_seq_one_letter_code
_entity_poly.pdbx_strand_id
1 'polypeptide(L)'
;MASKLNRNDLLIVSTHSKIYCLDKNNGSRIWRKEYLGSMKGSISLYINDADLLIAAAGGTAYGYDLFTGSVKWTNSMDGMGSHEVAVTSTSTNDVARLAPDYEAISDRPPAYIASQKSVVILCSYGMVIGVDSTTGQTMWRYRCPDGIQHMPAVISEADKVYIGSGRMVSALNPKNGQKIWTVSASNSVMRSCAMTMATVWGSRQAEM
;
A
#
# COMPACT_ATOMS: atom_id res chain seq x y z
N MET A 1 17.30 -6.58 -31.30
CA MET A 1 17.19 -5.56 -30.23
C MET A 1 16.19 -6.09 -29.21
N ALA A 2 16.56 -6.24 -27.94
CA ALA A 2 15.61 -6.66 -26.91
C ALA A 2 14.58 -5.54 -26.71
N SER A 3 13.30 -5.85 -26.86
CA SER A 3 12.22 -4.91 -26.56
C SER A 3 12.30 -4.52 -25.08
N LYS A 4 12.28 -3.22 -24.79
CA LYS A 4 12.23 -2.71 -23.43
C LYS A 4 10.90 -3.15 -22.81
N LEU A 5 10.95 -3.89 -21.69
CA LEU A 5 9.76 -4.30 -20.96
C LEU A 5 8.93 -3.07 -20.55
N ASN A 6 7.63 -3.12 -20.82
CA ASN A 6 6.68 -2.08 -20.41
C ASN A 6 5.91 -2.55 -19.18
N ARG A 7 5.78 -1.71 -18.14
CA ARG A 7 5.06 -2.06 -16.91
C ARG A 7 3.61 -2.49 -17.17
N ASN A 8 2.99 -1.91 -18.19
CA ASN A 8 1.59 -2.19 -18.53
C ASN A 8 1.41 -3.60 -19.07
N ASP A 9 2.46 -4.25 -19.55
CA ASP A 9 2.41 -5.63 -20.06
C ASP A 9 2.72 -6.67 -18.98
N LEU A 10 2.93 -6.25 -17.73
CA LEU A 10 3.31 -7.14 -16.65
C LEU A 10 2.10 -7.57 -15.82
N LEU A 11 2.06 -8.86 -15.49
CA LEU A 11 1.16 -9.44 -14.51
C LEU A 11 2.00 -10.03 -13.38
N ILE A 12 1.79 -9.53 -12.16
CA ILE A 12 2.45 -10.07 -10.96
C ILE A 12 1.50 -11.02 -10.25
N VAL A 13 1.98 -12.23 -9.96
CA VAL A 13 1.22 -13.27 -9.28
C VAL A 13 2.02 -13.77 -8.09
N SER A 14 1.41 -13.77 -6.92
CA SER A 14 1.97 -14.40 -5.73
C SER A 14 1.25 -15.69 -5.39
N THR A 15 2.02 -16.68 -4.96
CA THR A 15 1.55 -17.91 -4.30
C THR A 15 2.25 -18.04 -2.96
N HIS A 16 1.95 -19.09 -2.19
CA HIS A 16 2.37 -19.27 -0.80
C HIS A 16 3.85 -18.93 -0.48
N SER A 17 4.79 -19.11 -1.41
CA SER A 17 6.21 -18.76 -1.21
C SER A 17 6.90 -18.20 -2.45
N LYS A 18 6.15 -17.89 -3.50
CA LYS A 18 6.71 -17.53 -4.80
C LYS A 18 6.00 -16.32 -5.37
N ILE A 19 6.77 -15.49 -6.05
CA ILE A 19 6.27 -14.37 -6.82
C ILE A 19 6.73 -14.55 -8.26
N TYR A 20 5.81 -14.39 -9.19
CA TYR A 20 6.02 -14.50 -10.62
C TYR A 20 5.71 -13.17 -11.26
N CYS A 21 6.53 -12.79 -12.24
CA CYS A 21 6.19 -11.77 -13.22
C CYS A 21 6.01 -12.44 -14.56
N LEU A 22 4.83 -12.26 -15.13
CA LEU A 22 4.40 -12.82 -16.39
C LEU A 22 4.13 -11.69 -17.38
N ASP A 23 4.35 -11.94 -18.66
CA ASP A 23 3.79 -11.11 -19.73
C ASP A 23 2.27 -11.37 -19.79
N LYS A 24 1.46 -10.33 -19.59
CA LYS A 24 0.00 -10.45 -19.53
C LYS A 24 -0.63 -10.86 -20.87
N ASN A 25 0.06 -10.61 -21.99
CA ASN A 25 -0.48 -10.82 -23.33
C ASN A 25 -0.32 -12.27 -23.79
N ASN A 26 0.69 -12.99 -23.28
CA ASN A 26 0.98 -14.36 -23.71
C ASN A 26 1.23 -15.35 -22.54
N GLY A 27 1.26 -14.88 -21.30
CA GLY A 27 1.48 -15.70 -20.10
C GLY A 27 2.92 -16.18 -19.90
N SER A 28 3.87 -15.76 -20.75
CA SER A 28 5.27 -16.15 -20.62
C SER A 28 5.89 -15.56 -19.37
N ARG A 29 6.78 -16.32 -18.72
CA ARG A 29 7.40 -15.91 -17.47
C ARG A 29 8.63 -15.05 -17.73
N ILE A 30 8.61 -13.82 -17.22
CA ILE A 30 9.74 -12.88 -17.28
C ILE A 30 10.73 -13.18 -16.16
N TRP A 31 10.26 -13.20 -14.91
CA TRP A 31 11.08 -13.56 -13.75
C TRP A 31 10.30 -14.31 -12.67
N ARG A 32 11.04 -14.95 -11.76
CA ARG A 32 10.51 -15.64 -10.59
C ARG A 32 11.37 -15.35 -9.37
N LYS A 33 10.72 -15.12 -8.24
CA LYS A 33 11.33 -15.16 -6.91
C LYS A 33 10.72 -16.26 -6.07
N GLU A 34 11.58 -16.99 -5.40
CA GLU A 34 11.22 -18.03 -4.45
C GLU A 34 11.90 -17.70 -3.15
N TYR A 35 11.13 -17.65 -2.07
CA TYR A 35 11.66 -17.35 -0.76
C TYR A 35 12.02 -18.66 -0.04
N LEU A 36 13.29 -18.74 0.36
CA LEU A 36 13.78 -19.71 1.33
C LEU A 36 13.58 -19.10 2.73
N GLY A 37 12.33 -18.89 3.18
CA GLY A 37 12.09 -18.20 4.45
C GLY A 37 10.62 -17.93 4.83
N SER A 38 10.44 -17.16 5.91
CA SER A 38 9.22 -17.00 6.74
C SER A 38 8.11 -16.11 6.17
N MET A 39 8.01 -15.93 4.84
CA MET A 39 6.76 -15.41 4.26
C MET A 39 5.72 -16.54 4.33
N LYS A 40 5.10 -16.69 5.50
CA LYS A 40 3.99 -17.61 5.74
C LYS A 40 2.68 -16.85 5.50
N GLY A 41 1.79 -17.43 4.69
CA GLY A 41 0.44 -16.91 4.47
C GLY A 41 0.25 -16.13 3.17
N SER A 42 -0.89 -15.45 3.08
CA SER A 42 -1.29 -14.65 1.92
C SER A 42 -0.32 -13.50 1.69
N ILE A 43 0.29 -13.44 0.51
CA ILE A 43 1.16 -12.34 0.10
C ILE A 43 0.31 -11.24 -0.49
N SER A 44 0.40 -10.04 0.08
CA SER A 44 -0.21 -8.85 -0.49
C SER A 44 0.78 -8.16 -1.42
N LEU A 45 0.29 -7.82 -2.61
CA LEU A 45 1.07 -7.20 -3.68
C LEU A 45 0.53 -5.81 -3.98
N TYR A 46 1.43 -4.86 -4.21
CA TYR A 46 1.11 -3.52 -4.69
C TYR A 46 2.21 -3.05 -5.64
N ILE A 47 1.87 -2.41 -6.75
CA ILE A 47 2.84 -1.78 -7.65
C ILE A 47 2.65 -0.27 -7.52
N ASN A 48 3.71 0.44 -7.15
CA ASN A 48 3.65 1.90 -7.04
C ASN A 48 4.03 2.61 -8.36
N ASP A 49 3.96 3.94 -8.34
CA ASP A 49 4.28 4.76 -9.51
C ASP A 49 5.77 4.76 -9.86
N ALA A 50 6.64 4.35 -8.92
CA ALA A 50 8.09 4.29 -9.10
C ALA A 50 8.59 2.93 -9.63
N ASP A 51 7.71 2.14 -10.24
CA ASP A 51 7.99 0.79 -10.76
C ASP A 51 8.60 -0.13 -9.67
N LEU A 52 8.11 0.01 -8.44
CA LEU A 52 8.43 -0.88 -7.34
C LEU A 52 7.25 -1.82 -7.10
N LEU A 53 7.53 -3.12 -7.14
CA LEU A 53 6.62 -4.12 -6.61
C LEU A 53 6.85 -4.26 -5.11
N ILE A 54 5.82 -4.01 -4.32
CA ILE A 54 5.83 -4.20 -2.88
C ILE A 54 5.13 -5.52 -2.59
N ALA A 55 5.82 -6.42 -1.89
CA ALA A 55 5.24 -7.67 -1.42
C ALA A 55 5.39 -7.75 0.10
N ALA A 56 4.29 -7.99 0.80
CA ALA A 56 4.28 -8.12 2.26
C ALA A 56 3.53 -9.36 2.72
N ALA A 57 4.15 -10.10 3.66
CA ALA A 57 3.58 -11.30 4.27
C ALA A 57 4.36 -11.64 5.55
N GLY A 58 3.71 -12.28 6.51
CA GLY A 58 4.39 -12.93 7.64
C GLY A 58 5.29 -12.01 8.47
N GLY A 59 4.96 -10.72 8.57
CA GLY A 59 5.78 -9.76 9.31
C GLY A 59 7.02 -9.29 8.54
N THR A 60 7.14 -9.52 7.23
CA THR A 60 8.16 -8.86 6.42
C THR A 60 7.58 -8.25 5.16
N ALA A 61 8.06 -7.06 4.80
CA ALA A 61 7.76 -6.39 3.54
C ALA A 61 9.03 -6.20 2.73
N TYR A 62 8.91 -6.30 1.41
CA TYR A 62 10.01 -6.13 0.48
C TYR A 62 9.61 -5.20 -0.65
N GLY A 63 10.57 -4.40 -1.11
CA GLY A 63 10.47 -3.64 -2.35
C GLY A 63 11.32 -4.31 -3.42
N TYR A 64 10.69 -4.74 -4.50
CA TYR A 64 11.33 -5.30 -5.67
C TYR A 64 11.34 -4.31 -6.82
N ASP A 65 12.43 -4.27 -7.55
CA ASP A 65 12.43 -3.72 -8.90
C ASP A 65 11.42 -4.48 -9.78
N LEU A 66 10.43 -3.79 -10.34
CA LEU A 66 9.34 -4.44 -11.07
C LEU A 66 9.82 -5.24 -12.29
N PHE A 67 10.84 -4.74 -12.99
CA PHE A 67 11.29 -5.33 -14.26
C PHE A 67 12.28 -6.48 -14.07
N THR A 68 13.13 -6.40 -13.05
CA THR A 68 14.17 -7.42 -12.81
C THR A 68 13.81 -8.39 -11.68
N GLY A 69 12.87 -8.02 -10.83
CA GLY A 69 12.55 -8.72 -9.59
C GLY A 69 13.67 -8.62 -8.54
N SER A 70 14.69 -7.78 -8.73
CA SER A 70 15.77 -7.61 -7.74
C SER A 70 15.24 -6.93 -6.47
N VAL A 71 15.72 -7.35 -5.30
CA VAL A 71 15.35 -6.73 -4.01
C VAL A 71 16.05 -5.38 -3.91
N LYS A 72 15.28 -4.29 -3.78
CA LYS A 72 15.79 -2.95 -3.48
C LYS A 72 15.88 -2.70 -1.98
N TRP A 73 14.91 -3.17 -1.20
CA TRP A 73 14.90 -3.04 0.26
C TRP A 73 14.04 -4.11 0.94
N THR A 74 14.24 -4.24 2.26
CA THR A 74 13.49 -5.14 3.15
C THR A 74 13.10 -4.38 4.42
N ASN A 75 11.91 -4.65 4.96
CA ASN A 75 11.40 -4.11 6.22
C ASN A 75 10.82 -5.24 7.09
N SER A 76 11.27 -5.35 8.34
CA SER A 76 10.88 -6.42 9.28
C SER A 76 9.53 -6.21 9.98
N MET A 77 8.77 -5.17 9.61
CA MET A 77 7.44 -4.84 10.16
C MET A 77 7.33 -5.06 11.67
N ASP A 78 8.35 -4.61 12.41
CA ASP A 78 8.53 -4.97 13.82
C ASP A 78 7.30 -4.59 14.64
N GLY A 79 6.77 -5.58 15.38
CA GLY A 79 5.62 -5.42 16.25
C GLY A 79 4.24 -5.54 15.58
N MET A 80 4.19 -5.80 14.27
CA MET A 80 2.92 -5.97 13.52
C MET A 80 2.38 -7.41 13.54
N GLY A 81 3.18 -8.40 13.96
CA GLY A 81 2.82 -9.82 13.96
C GLY A 81 3.03 -10.50 12.60
N SER A 82 2.57 -11.74 12.48
CA SER A 82 2.82 -12.61 11.32
C SER A 82 1.56 -12.93 10.50
N HIS A 83 0.54 -12.08 10.58
CA HIS A 83 -0.74 -12.29 9.92
C HIS A 83 -0.78 -11.64 8.52
N GLU A 84 -1.96 -11.65 7.90
CA GLU A 84 -2.21 -10.95 6.65
C GLU A 84 -1.87 -9.47 6.76
N VAL A 85 -1.34 -8.93 5.67
CA VAL A 85 -0.86 -7.56 5.59
C VAL A 85 -1.65 -6.88 4.49
N ALA A 86 -2.27 -5.73 4.74
CA ALA A 86 -2.76 -4.89 3.65
C ALA A 86 -1.66 -3.89 3.25
N VAL A 87 -1.50 -3.67 1.96
CA VAL A 87 -0.46 -2.79 1.37
C VAL A 87 -1.12 -1.78 0.44
N THR A 88 -0.78 -0.51 0.60
CA THR A 88 -1.11 0.56 -0.36
C THR A 88 0.04 1.57 -0.38
N SER A 89 0.06 2.50 -1.33
CA SER A 89 1.05 3.57 -1.33
C SER A 89 0.43 4.89 -1.80
N THR A 90 0.92 5.97 -1.23
CA THR A 90 0.53 7.33 -1.62
C THR A 90 1.75 8.20 -1.81
N SER A 91 1.71 9.10 -2.80
CA SER A 91 2.74 10.12 -3.00
C SER A 91 2.60 11.19 -1.93
N THR A 92 3.71 11.51 -1.27
CA THR A 92 3.73 12.59 -0.25
C THR A 92 3.98 13.97 -0.82
N ASN A 93 3.92 14.14 -2.14
CA ASN A 93 4.04 15.46 -2.72
C ASN A 93 2.95 16.38 -2.16
N ASP A 94 3.36 17.60 -1.83
CA ASP A 94 2.41 18.65 -1.54
C ASP A 94 1.51 18.81 -2.78
N VAL A 95 0.26 18.37 -2.64
CA VAL A 95 -0.82 18.65 -3.61
C VAL A 95 -1.01 20.18 -3.77
N ALA A 96 -0.44 20.96 -2.85
CA ALA A 96 -0.33 22.39 -2.96
C ALA A 96 0.72 22.78 -4.02
N ARG A 97 0.24 23.38 -5.12
CA ARG A 97 0.93 24.22 -6.12
C ARG A 97 1.22 23.62 -7.50
N LEU A 98 0.26 22.96 -8.12
CA LEU A 98 0.32 22.76 -9.59
C LEU A 98 -0.76 23.48 -10.40
N ALA A 99 -1.64 24.27 -9.78
CA ALA A 99 -2.22 25.43 -10.46
C ALA A 99 -2.85 26.38 -9.43
N PRO A 100 -2.43 27.65 -9.36
CA PRO A 100 -3.22 28.69 -8.67
C PRO A 100 -4.60 28.89 -9.33
N ASP A 101 -4.80 28.37 -10.54
CA ASP A 101 -6.06 28.43 -11.30
C ASP A 101 -6.84 27.10 -11.29
N TYR A 102 -6.51 26.15 -10.41
CA TYR A 102 -7.30 24.93 -10.20
C TYR A 102 -8.56 25.26 -9.38
N GLU A 103 -9.37 26.18 -9.89
CA GLU A 103 -10.71 26.41 -9.37
C GLU A 103 -11.63 25.26 -9.78
N ALA A 104 -12.06 24.50 -8.78
CA ALA A 104 -13.42 24.03 -8.53
C ALA A 104 -14.21 23.25 -9.61
N ILE A 105 -13.74 23.02 -10.83
CA ILE A 105 -14.48 22.28 -11.86
C ILE A 105 -13.54 21.37 -12.64
N SER A 106 -13.17 20.24 -12.07
CA SER A 106 -12.59 19.16 -12.87
C SER A 106 -12.82 17.83 -12.18
N ASP A 107 -13.70 17.04 -12.78
CA ASP A 107 -13.96 15.62 -12.54
C ASP A 107 -12.71 14.71 -12.72
N ARG A 108 -11.50 15.26 -12.73
CA ARG A 108 -10.24 14.53 -12.94
C ARG A 108 -9.46 14.38 -11.65
N PRO A 109 -8.80 13.22 -11.44
CA PRO A 109 -7.86 13.07 -10.34
C PRO A 109 -6.80 14.16 -10.41
N PRO A 110 -6.35 14.69 -9.25
CA PRO A 110 -5.14 15.48 -9.23
C PRO A 110 -4.06 14.65 -9.92
N ALA A 111 -3.53 15.18 -11.02
CA ALA A 111 -2.49 14.51 -11.78
C ALA A 111 -1.30 14.34 -10.83
N TYR A 112 -1.09 13.11 -10.37
CA TYR A 112 0.02 12.74 -9.52
C TYR A 112 1.29 12.95 -10.33
N ILE A 113 1.98 14.08 -10.12
CA ILE A 113 3.36 14.19 -10.54
C ILE A 113 4.12 13.21 -9.65
N ALA A 114 4.50 12.09 -10.25
CA ALA A 114 5.31 11.06 -9.62
C ALA A 114 6.64 11.67 -9.15
N SER A 115 6.70 12.19 -7.93
CA SER A 115 7.99 12.32 -7.27
C SER A 115 8.37 10.99 -6.66
N GLN A 116 9.67 10.79 -6.64
CA GLN A 116 10.34 9.55 -6.25
C GLN A 116 10.10 9.14 -4.78
N LYS A 117 9.39 9.94 -3.97
CA LYS A 117 9.12 9.68 -2.56
C LYS A 117 7.65 9.40 -2.30
N SER A 118 7.28 8.13 -2.47
CA SER A 118 6.01 7.59 -2.00
C SER A 118 6.17 7.03 -0.59
N VAL A 119 5.10 7.09 0.19
CA VAL A 119 5.00 6.36 1.45
C VAL A 119 4.19 5.11 1.19
N VAL A 120 4.76 3.97 1.57
CA VAL A 120 4.10 2.67 1.57
C VAL A 120 3.39 2.53 2.91
N ILE A 121 2.10 2.26 2.87
CA ILE A 121 1.29 2.01 4.06
C ILE A 121 1.13 0.50 4.19
N LEU A 122 1.65 -0.03 5.29
CA LEU A 122 1.54 -1.45 5.65
C LEU A 122 0.66 -1.56 6.88
N CYS A 123 -0.25 -2.53 6.85
CA CYS A 123 -1.33 -2.62 7.81
C CYS A 123 -1.51 -4.07 8.25
N SER A 124 -1.32 -4.34 9.55
CA SER A 124 -1.55 -5.68 10.12
C SER A 124 -1.84 -5.60 11.61
N TYR A 125 -2.73 -6.48 12.10
CA TYR A 125 -3.06 -6.69 13.51
C TYR A 125 -3.28 -5.38 14.32
N GLY A 126 -4.12 -4.48 13.81
CA GLY A 126 -4.42 -3.20 14.46
C GLY A 126 -3.25 -2.21 14.51
N MET A 127 -2.16 -2.47 13.80
CA MET A 127 -1.04 -1.56 13.61
C MET A 127 -0.94 -1.15 12.14
N VAL A 128 -0.64 0.13 11.94
CA VAL A 128 -0.37 0.70 10.62
C VAL A 128 0.98 1.39 10.68
N ILE A 129 1.82 1.14 9.68
CA ILE A 129 3.13 1.79 9.56
C ILE A 129 3.25 2.46 8.20
N GLY A 130 3.90 3.62 8.19
CA GLY A 130 4.35 4.28 6.98
C GLY A 130 5.81 3.96 6.74
N VAL A 131 6.14 3.51 5.54
CA VAL A 131 7.49 3.12 5.13
C VAL A 131 7.91 3.95 3.94
N ASP A 132 9.13 4.47 3.95
CA ASP A 132 9.72 5.18 2.81
C ASP A 132 9.90 4.19 1.65
N SER A 133 9.35 4.49 0.48
CA SER A 133 9.36 3.57 -0.66
C SER A 133 10.73 3.33 -1.27
N THR A 134 11.71 4.19 -1.02
CA THR A 134 13.05 4.10 -1.60
C THR A 134 13.98 3.29 -0.71
N THR A 135 13.90 3.54 0.59
CA THR A 135 14.81 2.95 1.58
C THR A 135 14.22 1.75 2.31
N GLY A 136 12.89 1.60 2.31
CA GLY A 136 12.21 0.61 3.13
C GLY A 136 12.23 0.92 4.63
N GLN A 137 12.67 2.11 5.05
CA GLN A 137 12.70 2.47 6.46
C GLN A 137 11.31 2.90 6.97
N THR A 138 10.95 2.46 8.17
CA THR A 138 9.71 2.87 8.83
C THR A 138 9.81 4.33 9.27
N MET A 139 8.97 5.19 8.68
CA MET A 139 8.90 6.62 8.98
C MET A 139 8.04 6.90 10.22
N TRP A 140 6.92 6.20 10.35
CA TRP A 140 5.99 6.38 11.46
C TRP A 140 5.22 5.10 11.75
N ARG A 141 4.66 5.02 12.95
CA ARG A 141 3.83 3.90 13.42
C ARG A 141 2.58 4.45 14.08
N TYR A 142 1.45 3.80 13.82
CA TYR A 142 0.17 4.12 14.41
C TYR A 142 -0.51 2.86 14.94
N ARG A 143 -0.91 2.90 16.21
CA ARG A 143 -1.66 1.82 16.86
C ARG A 143 -3.13 2.21 16.89
N CYS A 144 -3.99 1.37 16.33
CA CYS A 144 -5.42 1.63 16.28
C CYS A 144 -6.00 1.62 17.71
N PRO A 145 -6.86 2.58 18.09
CA PRO A 145 -7.30 2.74 19.48
C PRO A 145 -8.17 1.60 20.03
N ASP A 146 -8.89 0.88 19.17
CA ASP A 146 -9.69 -0.30 19.52
C ASP A 146 -9.03 -1.56 18.92
N GLY A 147 -7.69 -1.61 18.85
CA GLY A 147 -6.89 -2.60 18.10
C GLY A 147 -7.23 -4.07 18.39
N ILE A 148 -8.08 -4.64 17.54
CA ILE A 148 -8.51 -6.05 17.55
C ILE A 148 -7.62 -6.85 16.61
N GLN A 149 -7.70 -8.18 16.71
CA GLN A 149 -7.00 -9.17 15.89
C GLN A 149 -7.29 -9.11 14.37
N HIS A 150 -8.12 -8.18 13.90
CA HIS A 150 -8.55 -8.13 12.51
C HIS A 150 -7.70 -7.19 11.67
N MET A 151 -7.57 -7.51 10.38
CA MET A 151 -6.86 -6.68 9.42
C MET A 151 -7.61 -5.36 9.23
N PRO A 152 -6.98 -4.20 9.49
CA PRO A 152 -7.64 -2.92 9.27
C PRO A 152 -7.85 -2.65 7.78
N ALA A 153 -8.97 -2.00 7.44
CA ALA A 153 -9.19 -1.47 6.11
C ALA A 153 -8.40 -0.17 5.95
N VAL A 154 -7.73 0.00 4.80
CA VAL A 154 -6.92 1.18 4.52
C VAL A 154 -7.26 1.77 3.16
N ILE A 155 -7.39 3.09 3.11
CA ILE A 155 -7.40 3.87 1.87
C ILE A 155 -6.31 4.91 2.00
N SER A 156 -5.46 5.04 0.98
CA SER A 156 -4.47 6.09 0.92
C SER A 156 -4.83 7.10 -0.16
N GLU A 157 -4.80 8.38 0.21
CA GLU A 157 -4.92 9.53 -0.68
C GLU A 157 -3.68 10.42 -0.48
N ALA A 158 -3.51 11.43 -1.34
CA ALA A 158 -2.33 12.28 -1.31
C ALA A 158 -2.16 13.06 0.01
N ASP A 159 -3.26 13.49 0.63
CA ASP A 159 -3.24 14.32 1.84
C ASP A 159 -3.63 13.55 3.11
N LYS A 160 -4.33 12.42 3.00
CA LYS A 160 -4.82 11.63 4.14
C LYS A 160 -4.71 10.13 3.90
N VAL A 161 -4.54 9.41 5.00
CA VAL A 161 -4.68 7.94 5.05
C VAL A 161 -5.85 7.63 5.97
N TYR A 162 -6.85 6.93 5.46
CA TYR A 162 -8.00 6.49 6.21
C TYR A 162 -7.81 5.06 6.68
N ILE A 163 -8.04 4.82 7.96
CA ILE A 163 -7.88 3.51 8.59
C ILE A 163 -9.17 3.16 9.30
N GLY A 164 -9.78 2.06 8.90
CA GLY A 164 -10.88 1.43 9.61
C GLY A 164 -10.38 0.26 10.43
N SER A 165 -10.49 0.32 11.76
CA SER A 165 -10.23 -0.82 12.64
C SER A 165 -11.34 -0.99 13.68
N GLY A 166 -11.95 -2.17 13.73
CA GLY A 166 -13.05 -2.49 14.65
C GLY A 166 -14.26 -1.58 14.39
N ARG A 167 -14.46 -0.58 15.24
CA ARG A 167 -15.56 0.40 15.12
C ARG A 167 -15.09 1.81 14.81
N MET A 168 -13.78 2.01 14.77
CA MET A 168 -13.18 3.33 14.66
C MET A 168 -12.65 3.55 13.26
N VAL A 169 -12.97 4.71 12.70
CA VAL A 169 -12.35 5.22 11.48
C VAL A 169 -11.46 6.39 11.88
N SER A 170 -10.20 6.34 11.48
CA SER A 170 -9.21 7.38 11.75
C SER A 170 -8.62 7.91 10.46
N ALA A 171 -8.40 9.21 10.39
CA ALA A 171 -7.61 9.83 9.34
C ALA A 171 -6.26 10.26 9.90
N LEU A 172 -5.19 9.86 9.22
CA LEU A 172 -3.83 10.22 9.54
C LEU A 172 -3.21 11.05 8.42
N ASN A 173 -2.24 11.87 8.76
CA ASN A 173 -1.37 12.51 7.77
C ASN A 173 -0.34 11.47 7.25
N PRO A 174 -0.24 11.25 5.93
CA PRO A 174 0.66 10.24 5.35
C PRO A 174 2.15 10.50 5.61
N LYS A 175 2.56 11.76 5.82
CA LYS A 175 3.98 12.14 5.99
C LYS A 175 4.54 11.72 7.35
N ASN A 176 3.73 11.87 8.40
CA ASN A 176 4.19 11.75 9.79
C ASN A 176 3.34 10.81 10.65
N GLY A 177 2.26 10.25 10.11
CA GLY A 177 1.34 9.36 10.83
C GLY A 177 0.53 10.05 11.92
N GLN A 178 0.54 11.39 11.98
CA GLN A 178 -0.22 12.12 12.99
C GLN A 178 -1.71 12.01 12.72
N LYS A 179 -2.46 11.71 13.78
CA LYS A 179 -3.91 11.63 13.76
C LYS A 179 -4.51 13.02 13.53
N ILE A 180 -5.27 13.15 12.44
CA ILE A 180 -6.06 14.34 12.12
C ILE A 180 -7.38 14.27 12.88
N TRP A 181 -8.11 13.15 12.72
CA TRP A 181 -9.36 12.90 13.42
C TRP A 181 -9.62 11.40 13.59
N THR A 182 -10.52 11.06 14.50
CA THR A 182 -11.04 9.72 14.69
C THR A 182 -12.53 9.80 15.03
N VAL A 183 -13.33 8.91 14.45
CA VAL A 183 -14.77 8.80 14.69
C VAL A 183 -15.17 7.34 14.94
N SER A 184 -16.23 7.13 15.72
CA SER A 184 -16.86 5.81 15.84
C SER A 184 -17.90 5.65 14.73
N ALA A 185 -17.65 4.72 13.81
CA ALA A 185 -18.54 4.42 12.69
C ALA A 185 -19.63 3.40 13.03
N SER A 186 -19.53 2.72 14.18
CA SER A 186 -20.47 1.69 14.60
C SER A 186 -20.60 1.63 16.11
N ASN A 187 -21.83 1.50 16.60
CA ASN A 187 -22.14 1.23 18.00
C ASN A 187 -22.18 -0.29 18.31
N SER A 188 -21.63 -1.13 17.42
CA SER A 188 -21.61 -2.59 17.62
C SER A 188 -20.99 -2.95 18.97
N VAL A 189 -21.64 -3.88 19.67
CA VAL A 189 -21.20 -4.36 20.99
C VAL A 189 -20.01 -5.32 20.85
N MET A 190 -19.95 -6.08 19.74
CA MET A 190 -18.96 -7.13 19.51
C MET A 190 -17.55 -6.59 19.26
N ARG A 191 -17.40 -5.29 19.00
CA ARG A 191 -16.17 -4.56 18.61
C ARG A 191 -15.48 -5.06 17.33
N SER A 192 -15.61 -6.33 16.98
CA SER A 192 -15.21 -6.91 15.71
C SER A 192 -16.20 -6.52 14.61
N CYS A 193 -15.77 -5.62 13.72
CA CYS A 193 -16.44 -5.41 12.45
C CYS A 193 -15.40 -5.50 11.35
N ALA A 194 -15.64 -6.38 10.38
CA ALA A 194 -15.00 -6.26 9.08
C ALA A 194 -15.53 -4.98 8.45
N MET A 195 -14.66 -4.00 8.25
CA MET A 195 -15.03 -2.75 7.59
C MET A 195 -14.52 -2.78 6.16
N THR A 196 -15.35 -2.31 5.24
CA THR A 196 -14.94 -1.92 3.90
C THR A 196 -15.14 -0.43 3.76
N MET A 197 -14.25 0.22 3.02
CA MET A 197 -14.28 1.67 2.79
C MET A 197 -14.07 1.91 1.31
N ALA A 198 -14.62 3.00 0.80
CA ALA A 198 -14.32 3.49 -0.54
C ALA A 198 -14.30 5.02 -0.54
N THR A 199 -13.46 5.60 -1.39
CA THR A 199 -13.51 7.02 -1.76
C THR A 199 -13.49 7.11 -3.28
N VAL A 200 -14.03 8.19 -3.84
CA VAL A 200 -14.03 8.42 -5.30
C VAL A 200 -12.61 8.33 -5.87
N TRP A 201 -11.61 8.80 -5.12
CA TRP A 201 -10.21 8.78 -5.53
C TRP A 201 -9.52 7.43 -5.31
N GLY A 202 -9.82 6.75 -4.21
CA GLY A 202 -9.30 5.41 -3.95
C GLY A 202 -9.79 4.36 -4.95
N SER A 203 -11.01 4.53 -5.49
CA SER A 203 -11.57 3.63 -6.50
C SER A 203 -11.12 3.96 -7.94
N ARG A 204 -10.70 5.20 -8.22
CA ARG A 204 -10.23 5.63 -9.56
C ARG A 204 -8.79 5.24 -9.89
N GLN A 205 -7.98 4.77 -8.92
CA GLN A 205 -6.65 4.20 -9.23
C GLN A 205 -6.72 2.93 -10.10
N ALA A 206 -7.90 2.36 -10.32
CA ALA A 206 -8.13 1.23 -11.23
C ALA A 206 -8.42 1.62 -12.70
N GLU A 207 -8.63 2.91 -13.01
CA GLU A 207 -9.11 3.37 -14.33
C GLU A 207 -8.06 4.16 -15.15
N MET A 208 -6.77 4.03 -14.86
CA MET A 208 -5.69 4.63 -15.69
C MET A 208 -4.81 3.59 -16.37
#